data_AF-Q50804-F1
#
_entry.id   AF-Q50804-F1
#
_cell.length_a   1.000
_cell.length_b   1.000
_cell.length_c   1.000
_cell.angle_alpha   90.00
_cell.angle_beta   90.00
_cell.angle_gamma   90.00
#
_symmetry.space_group_name_H-M   'P 1'
#
loop_
_entity.id
_entity.type
_entity.pdbx_description
1 polymer ?
#
loop_
_entity_poly.entity_id
_entity_poly.type
_entity_poly.pdbx_seq_one_letter_code
_entity_poly.pdbx_strand_id
1 'polypeptide(L)'
;MFLREHPEFHGKVKFLATGKPTRQQIKEYRDYADSVKSTVDEINSIYGKSTWKPIEYIHRADYELVAAAFKNYDCLIVNPLADGMNIVPKEAALMNEKSGTVILSENAGCYEELAEYAIGVNPFDMKGNCRCHLQVHNNEL
;
A
#
# COMPACT_ATOMS: atom_id res chain seq x y z
N MET A 1 -3.06 8.27 10.70
CA MET A 1 -2.33 9.55 10.60
C MET A 1 -2.83 10.33 9.38
N PHE A 2 -2.71 9.80 8.16
CA PHE A 2 -3.23 10.43 6.93
C PHE A 2 -4.72 10.83 6.97
N LEU A 3 -5.65 9.88 7.07
CA LEU A 3 -7.09 10.19 7.08
C LEU A 3 -7.54 11.04 8.28
N ARG A 4 -6.74 11.09 9.34
CA ARG A 4 -7.00 11.95 10.50
C ARG A 4 -6.59 13.39 10.23
N GLU A 5 -5.43 13.58 9.61
CA GLU A 5 -4.83 14.88 9.31
C GLU A 5 -5.41 15.51 8.04
N HIS A 6 -5.96 14.67 7.15
CA HIS A 6 -6.46 15.06 5.84
C HIS A 6 -7.89 14.57 5.58
N PRO A 7 -8.90 15.13 6.29
CA PRO A 7 -10.30 14.77 6.11
C PRO A 7 -10.84 15.05 4.69
N GLU A 8 -10.18 15.91 3.92
CA GLU A 8 -10.52 16.25 2.53
C GLU A 8 -10.45 15.06 1.58
N PHE A 9 -9.74 13.99 1.93
CA PHE A 9 -9.65 12.74 1.15
C PHE A 9 -10.75 11.72 1.51
N HIS A 10 -11.59 11.99 2.50
CA HIS A 10 -12.66 11.07 2.87
C HIS A 10 -13.66 10.91 1.72
N GLY A 11 -13.85 9.67 1.26
CA GLY A 11 -14.69 9.36 0.10
C GLY A 11 -14.00 9.54 -1.26
N LYS A 12 -12.76 10.03 -1.30
CA LYS A 12 -11.99 10.26 -2.54
C LYS A 12 -10.88 9.25 -2.75
N VAL A 13 -10.31 8.72 -1.67
CA VAL A 13 -9.23 7.73 -1.72
C VAL A 13 -9.70 6.38 -1.19
N LYS A 14 -9.09 5.31 -1.68
CA LYS A 14 -9.25 3.95 -1.15
C LYS A 14 -7.90 3.26 -1.14
N PHE A 15 -7.58 2.58 -0.05
CA PHE A 15 -6.39 1.76 0.06
C PHE A 15 -6.75 0.29 -0.18
N LEU A 16 -6.18 -0.31 -1.24
CA LEU A 16 -6.35 -1.73 -1.52
C LEU A 16 -5.17 -2.51 -0.95
N ALA A 17 -5.44 -3.40 -0.01
CA ALA A 17 -4.49 -4.40 0.48
C ALA A 17 -4.95 -5.79 0.04
N THR A 18 -4.15 -6.45 -0.80
CA THR A 18 -4.46 -7.78 -1.36
C THR A 18 -3.29 -8.72 -1.19
N GLY A 19 -3.56 -9.97 -0.84
CA GLY A 19 -2.53 -10.98 -0.64
C GLY A 19 -3.10 -12.33 -0.23
N LYS A 20 -2.36 -13.41 -0.54
CA LYS A 20 -2.68 -14.73 0.00
C LYS A 20 -2.02 -14.89 1.37
N PRO A 21 -2.77 -15.27 2.42
CA PRO A 21 -2.17 -15.60 3.70
C PRO A 21 -1.10 -16.68 3.53
N THR A 22 0.12 -16.42 4.00
CA THR A 22 1.22 -17.40 3.96
C THR A 22 1.41 -18.04 5.32
N ARG A 23 2.07 -19.21 5.34
CA ARG A 23 2.56 -19.87 6.58
C ARG A 23 1.53 -19.94 7.72
N GLN A 24 0.27 -20.18 7.38
CA GLN A 24 -0.85 -20.20 8.33
C GLN A 24 -0.73 -21.27 9.43
N GLN A 25 0.19 -22.23 9.29
CA GLN A 25 0.49 -23.20 10.35
C GLN A 25 1.32 -22.58 11.49
N ILE A 26 2.01 -21.46 11.25
CA ILE A 26 2.86 -20.76 12.23
C ILE A 26 2.02 -19.74 12.99
N LYS A 27 2.11 -19.75 14.33
CA LYS A 27 1.26 -18.91 15.19
C LYS A 27 1.47 -17.42 14.95
N GLU A 28 2.73 -17.01 14.85
CA GLU A 28 3.14 -15.62 14.67
C GLU A 28 2.57 -15.02 13.37
N TYR A 29 2.47 -15.84 12.31
CA TYR A 29 1.87 -15.41 11.04
C TYR A 29 0.35 -15.26 11.14
N ARG A 30 -0.32 -16.11 11.91
CA ARG A 30 -1.76 -15.98 12.19
C ARG A 30 -2.04 -14.75 13.04
N ASP A 31 -1.32 -14.59 14.15
CA ASP A 31 -1.46 -13.44 15.05
C ASP A 31 -1.23 -12.13 14.30
N TYR A 32 -0.24 -12.08 13.40
CA TYR A 32 0.01 -10.91 12.56
C TYR A 32 -1.16 -10.64 11.60
N ALA A 33 -1.67 -11.66 10.91
CA ALA A 33 -2.82 -11.51 10.02
C ALA A 33 -4.08 -11.04 10.77
N ASP A 34 -4.31 -11.55 11.98
CA ASP A 34 -5.43 -11.14 12.83
C ASP A 34 -5.25 -9.70 13.33
N SER A 35 -4.03 -9.30 13.68
CA SER A 35 -3.70 -7.91 14.02
C SER A 35 -3.98 -6.97 12.86
N VAL A 36 -3.52 -7.32 11.64
CA VAL A 36 -3.78 -6.52 10.43
C VAL A 36 -5.28 -6.38 10.19
N LYS A 37 -6.03 -7.48 10.26
CA LYS A 37 -7.49 -7.46 10.08
C LYS A 37 -8.16 -6.55 11.11
N SER A 38 -7.77 -6.65 12.38
CA SER A 38 -8.32 -5.83 13.46
C SER A 38 -8.07 -4.33 13.21
N THR A 39 -6.86 -3.97 12.79
CA THR A 39 -6.53 -2.58 12.43
C THR A 39 -7.33 -2.09 11.22
N VAL A 40 -7.52 -2.93 10.20
CA VAL A 40 -8.36 -2.60 9.04
C VAL A 40 -9.80 -2.34 9.48
N ASP A 41 -10.36 -3.20 10.33
CA ASP A 41 -11.74 -3.05 10.82
C ASP A 41 -11.90 -1.80 11.68
N GLU A 42 -10.94 -1.49 12.54
CA GLU A 42 -10.90 -0.25 13.34
C GLU A 42 -10.90 1.00 12.44
N ILE A 43 -9.98 1.08 11.47
CA ILE A 43 -9.88 2.23 10.56
C ILE A 43 -11.18 2.40 9.76
N ASN A 44 -11.72 1.30 9.24
CA ASN A 44 -12.97 1.35 8.49
C ASN A 44 -14.17 1.73 9.37
N SER A 45 -14.19 1.34 10.64
CA SER A 45 -15.23 1.75 11.58
C SER A 45 -15.14 3.23 11.94
N ILE A 46 -13.94 3.79 12.06
CA ILE A 46 -13.73 5.20 12.42
C ILE A 46 -14.03 6.14 11.25
N TYR A 47 -13.56 5.81 10.05
CA TYR A 47 -13.62 6.73 8.89
C TYR A 47 -14.63 6.32 7.82
N GLY A 48 -15.13 5.08 7.85
CA GLY A 48 -16.06 4.57 6.85
C GLY A 48 -17.40 5.31 6.82
N LYS A 49 -18.02 5.30 5.65
CA LYS A 49 -19.37 5.83 5.39
C LYS A 49 -20.21 4.75 4.71
N SER A 50 -21.53 4.95 4.63
CA SER A 50 -22.45 3.98 4.03
C SER A 50 -22.07 3.55 2.60
N THR A 51 -21.43 4.44 1.83
CA THR A 51 -21.03 4.19 0.43
C THR A 51 -19.52 4.06 0.24
N TRP A 52 -18.72 4.19 1.30
CA TRP A 52 -17.26 4.28 1.19
C TRP A 52 -16.54 3.57 2.34
N LYS A 53 -15.67 2.64 1.98
CA LYS A 53 -14.75 1.95 2.88
C LYS A 53 -13.31 2.42 2.57
N PRO A 54 -12.61 3.05 3.54
CA PRO A 54 -11.25 3.55 3.32
C PRO A 54 -10.25 2.46 2.94
N ILE A 55 -10.34 1.27 3.52
CA ILE A 55 -9.45 0.14 3.24
C ILE A 55 -10.23 -1.05 2.71
N GLU A 56 -9.93 -1.47 1.49
CA GLU A 56 -10.36 -2.75 0.93
C GLU A 56 -9.28 -3.79 1.22
N TYR A 57 -9.59 -4.77 2.08
CA TYR A 57 -8.65 -5.83 2.45
C TYR A 57 -9.14 -7.18 1.93
N ILE A 58 -8.38 -7.78 1.02
CA ILE A 58 -8.78 -8.98 0.28
C ILE A 58 -7.76 -10.10 0.47
N HIS A 59 -8.16 -11.19 1.13
CA HIS A 59 -7.35 -12.39 1.36
C HIS A 59 -7.26 -13.32 0.14
N ARG A 60 -7.09 -12.74 -1.05
CA ARG A 60 -6.81 -13.47 -2.30
C ARG A 60 -5.85 -12.64 -3.13
N ALA A 61 -5.15 -13.31 -4.04
CA ALA A 61 -4.27 -12.71 -5.02
C ALA A 61 -4.34 -13.56 -6.29
N ASP A 62 -5.54 -13.69 -6.84
CA ASP A 62 -5.72 -14.18 -8.21
C ASP A 62 -5.13 -13.17 -9.20
N TYR A 63 -4.69 -13.71 -10.35
CA TYR A 63 -3.94 -12.95 -11.33
C TYR A 63 -4.76 -11.75 -11.84
N GLU A 64 -6.05 -11.95 -12.07
CA GLU A 64 -6.97 -10.93 -12.56
C GLU A 64 -7.09 -9.75 -11.59
N LEU A 65 -7.25 -10.03 -10.29
CA LEU A 65 -7.28 -8.99 -9.26
C LEU A 65 -5.97 -8.22 -9.20
N VAL A 66 -4.83 -8.91 -9.18
CA VAL A 66 -3.51 -8.27 -9.05
C VAL A 66 -3.19 -7.45 -10.31
N ALA A 67 -3.44 -8.00 -11.50
CA ALA A 67 -3.24 -7.29 -12.77
C ALA A 67 -4.13 -6.05 -12.86
N ALA A 68 -5.40 -6.14 -12.42
CA ALA A 68 -6.29 -4.99 -12.36
C ALA A 68 -5.78 -3.92 -11.38
N ALA A 69 -5.29 -4.32 -10.21
CA ALA A 69 -4.69 -3.40 -9.24
C ALA A 69 -3.45 -2.70 -9.80
N PHE A 70 -2.54 -3.45 -10.45
CA PHE A 70 -1.33 -2.92 -11.06
C PHE A 70 -1.62 -1.92 -12.18
N LYS A 71 -2.63 -2.20 -13.01
CA LYS A 71 -3.05 -1.28 -14.09
C LYS A 71 -3.64 0.04 -13.59
N ASN A 72 -4.27 0.05 -12.40
CA ASN A 72 -5.18 1.14 -12.00
C ASN A 72 -4.76 1.93 -10.74
N TYR A 73 -3.59 1.70 -10.16
CA TYR A 73 -3.17 2.46 -8.98
C TYR A 73 -2.72 3.89 -9.35
N ASP A 74 -3.09 4.87 -8.53
CA ASP A 74 -2.49 6.21 -8.52
C ASP A 74 -1.22 6.23 -7.64
N CYS A 75 -1.22 5.43 -6.58
CA CYS A 75 -0.09 5.26 -5.66
C CYS A 75 0.08 3.77 -5.32
N LEU A 76 1.28 3.24 -5.51
CA LEU A 76 1.67 1.92 -5.03
C LEU A 76 2.60 2.07 -3.83
N ILE A 77 2.34 1.32 -2.76
CA ILE A 77 3.20 1.29 -1.57
C ILE A 77 3.88 -0.06 -1.49
N VAL A 78 5.21 -0.05 -1.47
CA VAL A 78 6.02 -1.23 -1.19
C VAL A 78 7.01 -0.86 -0.10
N ASN A 79 6.61 -1.05 1.16
CA ASN A 79 7.36 -0.60 2.33
C ASN A 79 7.86 -1.73 3.26
N PRO A 80 8.52 -2.79 2.76
CA PRO A 80 9.02 -3.85 3.62
C PRO A 80 10.08 -3.33 4.61
N LEU A 81 10.15 -3.95 5.79
CA LEU A 81 11.22 -3.73 6.76
C LEU A 81 12.56 -4.26 6.25
N ALA A 82 12.53 -5.41 5.58
CA ALA A 82 13.67 -6.04 4.90
C ALA A 82 13.14 -6.95 3.79
N ASP A 83 13.64 -6.80 2.57
CA ASP A 83 13.28 -7.64 1.43
C ASP A 83 14.49 -7.82 0.50
N GLY A 84 14.78 -9.06 0.11
CA GLY A 84 15.93 -9.37 -0.74
C GLY A 84 15.77 -8.89 -2.18
N MET A 85 14.59 -9.05 -2.78
CA MET A 85 14.29 -8.58 -4.14
C MET A 85 12.78 -8.61 -4.37
N ASN A 86 12.11 -7.51 -4.05
CA ASN A 86 10.70 -7.38 -4.33
C ASN A 86 10.49 -7.05 -5.80
N ILE A 87 9.86 -7.96 -6.56
CA ILE A 87 9.56 -7.72 -7.97
C ILE A 87 8.25 -6.95 -8.19
N VAL A 88 7.40 -6.82 -7.16
CA VAL A 88 6.10 -6.13 -7.26
C VAL A 88 6.25 -4.70 -7.78
N PRO A 89 7.19 -3.86 -7.28
CA PRO A 89 7.42 -2.53 -7.86
C PRO A 89 7.71 -2.56 -9.36
N LYS A 90 8.52 -3.52 -9.83
CA LYS A 90 8.91 -3.62 -11.23
C LYS A 90 7.73 -4.05 -12.10
N GLU A 91 7.00 -5.08 -11.68
CA GLU A 91 5.83 -5.59 -12.40
C GLU A 91 4.70 -4.55 -12.46
N ALA A 92 4.43 -3.90 -11.32
CA ALA A 92 3.39 -2.90 -11.21
C ALA A 92 3.71 -1.63 -11.99
N ALA A 93 4.96 -1.17 -12.01
CA ALA A 93 5.39 -0.04 -12.82
C ALA A 93 5.21 -0.32 -14.33
N LEU A 94 5.54 -1.52 -14.78
CA LEU A 94 5.38 -1.92 -16.20
C LEU A 94 3.91 -2.01 -16.64
N MET A 95 3.00 -2.35 -15.74
CA MET A 95 1.58 -2.55 -16.07
C MET A 95 0.71 -1.30 -15.87
N ASN A 96 1.22 -0.26 -15.20
CA ASN A 96 0.38 0.87 -14.79
C ASN A 96 -0.08 1.73 -15.97
N GLU A 97 -1.38 2.00 -16.05
CA GLU A 97 -1.99 2.81 -17.11
C GLU A 97 -2.39 4.22 -16.61
N LYS A 98 -2.10 4.54 -15.34
CA LYS A 98 -2.49 5.79 -14.66
C LYS A 98 -1.33 6.76 -14.46
N SER A 99 -0.11 6.38 -14.86
CA SER A 99 1.11 7.10 -14.47
C SER A 99 1.24 7.24 -12.95
N GLY A 100 0.82 6.19 -12.24
CA GLY A 100 0.86 6.14 -10.78
C GLY A 100 2.29 6.14 -10.24
N THR A 101 2.44 6.61 -9.01
CA THR A 101 3.75 6.72 -8.36
C THR A 101 4.01 5.55 -7.43
N VAL A 102 5.25 5.06 -7.42
CA VAL A 102 5.71 4.04 -6.49
C VAL A 102 6.37 4.70 -5.28
N ILE A 103 5.86 4.40 -4.08
CA ILE A 103 6.50 4.70 -2.81
C ILE A 103 7.23 3.42 -2.37
N LEU A 104 8.55 3.48 -2.28
CA LEU A 104 9.41 2.30 -2.10
C LEU A 104 10.31 2.44 -0.88
N SER A 105 10.29 1.42 -0.02
CA SER A 105 11.23 1.34 1.10
C SER A 105 12.66 1.26 0.61
N GLU A 106 13.53 2.06 1.22
CA GLU A 106 14.99 2.00 1.03
C GLU A 106 15.57 0.61 1.37
N ASN A 107 14.84 -0.19 2.16
CA ASN A 107 15.25 -1.54 2.56
C ASN A 107 14.78 -2.65 1.60
N ALA A 108 14.11 -2.30 0.50
CA ALA A 108 13.76 -3.26 -0.54
C ALA A 108 14.97 -3.49 -1.46
N GLY A 109 15.31 -4.74 -1.77
CA GLY A 109 16.48 -5.02 -2.62
C GLY A 109 16.41 -4.52 -4.07
N CYS A 110 15.24 -4.08 -4.53
CA CYS A 110 15.07 -3.40 -5.81
C CYS A 110 15.17 -1.86 -5.70
N TYR A 111 15.39 -1.30 -4.51
CA TYR A 111 15.40 0.14 -4.28
C TYR A 111 16.46 0.84 -5.11
N GLU A 112 17.71 0.42 -5.04
CA GLU A 112 18.83 1.02 -5.79
C GLU A 112 18.58 1.06 -7.30
N GLU A 113 17.84 0.08 -7.84
CA GLU A 113 17.50 0.02 -9.27
C GLU A 113 16.35 0.98 -9.65
N LEU A 114 15.49 1.32 -8.69
CA LEU A 114 14.26 2.08 -8.92
C LEU A 114 14.27 3.46 -8.27
N ALA A 115 15.31 3.81 -7.52
CA ALA A 115 15.37 5.01 -6.67
C ALA A 115 15.14 6.31 -7.45
N GLU A 116 15.59 6.39 -8.71
CA GLU A 116 15.36 7.56 -9.57
C GLU A 116 13.90 7.73 -10.02
N TYR A 117 13.10 6.66 -9.94
CA TYR A 117 11.73 6.58 -10.46
C TYR A 117 10.68 6.35 -9.37
N ALA A 118 11.10 6.31 -8.09
CA ALA A 118 10.24 6.03 -6.95
C ALA A 118 10.51 7.01 -5.81
N ILE A 119 9.50 7.25 -4.98
CA ILE A 119 9.68 8.01 -3.75
C ILE A 119 10.24 7.07 -2.68
N GLY A 120 11.51 7.27 -2.35
CA GLY A 120 12.18 6.54 -1.27
C GLY A 120 11.59 6.87 0.10
N VAL A 121 11.36 5.84 0.91
CA VAL A 121 10.88 5.98 2.29
C VAL A 121 11.65 5.09 3.26
N ASN A 122 11.85 5.62 4.47
CA ASN A 122 12.20 4.78 5.61
C ASN A 122 10.93 4.11 6.16
N PRO A 123 10.85 2.76 6.21
CA PRO A 123 9.64 2.07 6.64
C PRO A 123 9.30 2.28 8.13
N PHE A 124 10.25 2.80 8.93
CA PHE A 124 10.04 3.16 10.33
C PHE A 124 9.52 4.60 10.51
N ASP A 125 9.64 5.49 9.50
CA ASP A 125 9.12 6.86 9.57
C ASP A 125 7.67 6.92 9.10
N MET A 126 6.73 6.65 10.01
CA MET A 126 5.30 6.74 9.71
C MET A 126 4.87 8.14 9.25
N LYS A 127 5.52 9.22 9.73
CA LYS A 127 5.19 10.58 9.31
C LYS A 127 5.67 10.85 7.89
N GLY A 128 6.88 10.39 7.56
CA GLY A 128 7.44 10.43 6.22
C GLY A 128 6.56 9.73 5.20
N ASN A 129 6.17 8.49 5.49
CA ASN A 129 5.23 7.75 4.65
C ASN A 129 3.92 8.53 4.42
N CYS A 130 3.37 9.14 5.47
CA CYS A 130 2.17 9.98 5.36
C CYS A 130 2.37 11.20 4.44
N ARG A 131 3.53 11.87 4.49
CA ARG A 131 3.85 13.00 3.61
C ARG A 131 3.97 12.56 2.14
N CYS A 132 4.60 11.41 1.89
CA CYS A 132 4.71 10.87 0.53
C CYS A 132 3.33 10.61 -0.09
N HIS A 133 2.35 10.11 0.69
CA HIS A 133 0.97 9.98 0.21
C HIS A 133 0.36 11.31 -0.23
N LEU A 134 0.59 12.39 0.53
CA LEU A 134 0.08 13.70 0.17
C LEU A 134 0.69 14.22 -1.12
N GLN A 135 2.01 14.07 -1.27
CA GLN A 135 2.72 14.53 -2.46
C GLN A 135 2.17 13.87 -3.73
N VAL A 136 1.92 12.55 -3.68
CA VAL A 136 1.32 11.81 -4.81
C VAL A 136 -0.09 12.33 -5.12
N HIS A 137 -0.93 12.55 -4.11
CA HIS A 137 -2.31 13.02 -4.33
C HIS A 137 -2.42 14.49 -4.74
N ASN A 138 -1.43 15.32 -4.42
CA ASN A 138 -1.37 16.71 -4.84
C ASN A 138 -0.68 16.91 -6.21
N ASN A 139 -0.17 15.84 -6.84
CA ASN A 139 0.64 15.89 -8.06
C ASN A 139 1.87 16.80 -7.95
N GLU A 140 2.50 16.86 -6.77
CA GLU A 140 3.70 17.69 -6.51
C GLU A 140 4.99 16.89 -6.75
N LEU A 141 5.08 16.20 -7.89
CA LEU A 141 6.21 15.35 -8.29
C LEU A 141 7.18 16.08 -9.22
#